data_AF-F8GD12-F1
#
_entry.id   AF-F8GD12-F1
#
_cell.length_a   1.000
_cell.length_b   1.000
_cell.length_c   1.000
_cell.angle_alpha   90.00
_cell.angle_beta   90.00
_cell.angle_gamma   90.00
#
_symmetry.space_group_name_H-M   'P 1'
#
loop_
_entity.id
_entity.type
_entity.pdbx_description
1 polymer ?
#
loop_
_entity_poly.entity_id
_entity_poly.type
_entity_poly.pdbx_seq_one_letter_code
_entity_poly.pdbx_strand_id
1 'polypeptide(L)' 'MEDKKFTVTLKCLFCGEVLEGDTEKDWVSGDLIPCQSCQELNDYDSLISVAIDEGKELVAEYAKGEIEKKFKNLFKK' A
#
# COMPACT_ATOMS: atom_id res chain seq x y z
N MET A 1 -22.29 0.44 6.60
CA MET A 1 -20.87 0.84 6.56
C MET A 1 -20.57 1.06 5.10
N GLU A 2 -20.14 2.25 4.70
CA GLU A 2 -19.65 2.44 3.34
C GLU A 2 -18.38 1.60 3.17
N ASP A 3 -18.28 0.86 2.06
CA ASP A 3 -17.09 0.10 1.72
C ASP A 3 -15.94 1.07 1.44
N LYS A 4 -15.13 1.34 2.45
CA LYS A 4 -13.98 2.21 2.33
C LYS A 4 -12.89 1.49 1.54
N LYS A 5 -12.52 2.05 0.40
CA LYS A 5 -11.43 1.54 -0.43
C LYS A 5 -10.11 2.15 0.04
N PHE A 6 -9.09 1.31 0.15
CA PHE A 6 -7.71 1.70 0.42
C PHE A 6 -6.88 1.34 -0.80
N THR A 7 -5.94 2.21 -1.14
CA THR A 7 -5.02 2.03 -2.27
C THR A 7 -3.61 2.22 -1.76
N VAL A 8 -2.73 1.29 -2.12
CA VAL A 8 -1.29 1.37 -1.86
C VAL A 8 -0.56 1.58 -3.18
N THR A 9 0.50 2.38 -3.13
CA THR A 9 1.32 2.68 -4.30
C THR A 9 2.62 1.89 -4.19
N LEU A 10 2.97 1.15 -5.23
CA LEU A 10 4.22 0.41 -5.25
C LEU A 10 5.41 1.36 -5.42
N LYS A 11 6.41 1.19 -4.56
CA LYS A 11 7.66 1.95 -4.58
C LYS A 11 8.83 1.00 -4.81
N CYS A 12 9.86 1.49 -5.46
CA CYS A 12 11.09 0.76 -5.65
C CYS A 12 11.73 0.45 -4.30
N LEU A 13 12.07 -0.81 -4.08
CA LEU A 13 12.69 -1.31 -2.85
C LEU A 13 14.12 -0.76 -2.65
N PHE A 14 14.74 -0.23 -3.69
CA PHE A 14 16.13 0.25 -3.68
C PHE A 14 16.25 1.76 -3.52
N CYS A 15 15.44 2.55 -4.25
CA CYS A 15 15.52 4.02 -4.22
C CYS A 15 14.28 4.71 -3.64
N GLY A 16 13.19 3.97 -3.38
CA GLY A 16 11.96 4.50 -2.80
C GLY A 16 11.06 5.30 -3.76
N GLU A 17 11.50 5.53 -5.00
CA GLU A 17 10.69 6.18 -6.03
C GLU A 17 9.49 5.31 -6.42
N VAL A 18 8.38 5.94 -6.80
CA VAL A 18 7.18 5.22 -7.25
C VAL A 18 7.52 4.44 -8.52
N LEU A 19 7.11 3.17 -8.56
CA LEU A 19 7.24 2.37 -9.76
C LEU A 19 6.16 2.78 -10.76
N GLU A 20 6.60 3.20 -11.93
CA GLU A 20 5.73 3.38 -13.07
C GLU A 20 5.64 2.04 -13.80
N GLY A 21 4.48 1.69 -14.34
CA GLY A 21 4.28 0.36 -14.91
C GLY A 21 3.14 0.34 -15.89
N ASP A 22 3.23 -0.61 -16.81
CA ASP A 22 2.13 -0.93 -17.69
C ASP A 22 0.99 -1.53 -16.86
N THR A 23 -0.13 -0.82 -16.80
CA THR A 23 -1.34 -1.26 -16.09
C THR A 23 -2.11 -2.34 -16.84
N GLU A 24 -1.78 -2.60 -18.10
CA GLU A 24 -2.36 -3.68 -18.90
C GLU A 24 -1.57 -4.98 -18.78
N LYS A 25 -0.37 -4.93 -18.20
CA LYS A 25 0.44 -6.12 -17.95
C LYS A 25 0.07 -6.75 -16.61
N ASP A 26 -0.37 -8.00 -16.67
CA ASP A 26 -0.49 -8.84 -15.48
C ASP A 26 0.91 -9.29 -15.03
N TRP A 27 1.26 -8.92 -13.81
CA TRP A 27 2.50 -9.33 -13.15
C TRP A 27 2.25 -10.54 -12.25
N VAL A 28 3.19 -11.48 -12.25
CA VAL A 28 3.08 -12.74 -11.50
C VAL A 28 4.28 -12.98 -10.59
N SER A 29 4.11 -13.89 -9.64
CA SER A 29 5.20 -14.34 -8.76
C SER A 29 6.43 -14.77 -9.57
N GLY A 30 7.61 -14.34 -9.12
CA GLY A 30 8.88 -14.50 -9.81
C GLY A 30 9.21 -13.45 -10.89
N ASP A 31 8.29 -12.55 -11.23
CA ASP A 31 8.59 -11.44 -12.14
C ASP A 31 9.54 -10.41 -11.50
N LEU A 32 10.34 -9.79 -12.37
CA LEU A 32 11.19 -8.66 -12.03
C LEU A 32 10.66 -7.38 -12.69
N ILE A 33 10.36 -6.39 -11.87
CA ILE A 33 9.81 -5.09 -12.28
C ILE A 33 10.95 -4.05 -12.30
N PRO A 34 11.32 -3.51 -13.47
CA PRO A 34 12.38 -2.52 -13.56
C PRO A 34 11.93 -1.18 -12.97
N CYS A 35 12.79 -0.54 -12.18
CA CYS A 35 12.58 0.83 -11.76
C CYS A 35 13.03 1.82 -12.84
N GLN A 36 12.17 2.78 -13.17
CA GLN A 36 12.43 3.81 -14.18
C GLN A 36 13.47 4.83 -13.72
N SER A 37 13.68 4.96 -12.40
CA SER A 37 14.60 5.91 -11.80
C SER A 37 16.01 5.33 -11.63
N CYS A 38 16.15 4.24 -10.86
CA CYS A 38 17.47 3.68 -10.52
C CYS A 38 17.88 2.47 -11.36
N GLN A 39 17.00 1.99 -12.25
CA GLN A 39 17.24 0.84 -13.15
C GLN A 39 17.44 -0.52 -12.44
N GLU A 40 17.29 -0.57 -11.11
CA GLU A 40 17.26 -1.81 -10.36
C GLU A 40 16.00 -2.62 -10.64
N LEU A 41 16.11 -3.94 -10.49
CA LEU A 41 15.03 -4.90 -10.70
C LEU A 41 14.38 -5.25 -9.36
N ASN A 42 13.10 -4.93 -9.23
CA ASN A 42 12.32 -5.19 -8.03
C ASN A 42 11.61 -6.53 -8.17
N ASP A 43 11.82 -7.42 -7.22
CA ASP A 43 11.12 -8.69 -7.14
C ASP A 43 9.62 -8.44 -6.84
N TYR A 44 8.75 -8.98 -7.69
CA TYR A 44 7.30 -8.79 -7.56
C TYR A 44 6.77 -9.28 -6.22
N ASP A 45 7.20 -10.47 -5.77
CA ASP A 45 6.70 -11.05 -4.53
C ASP A 45 7.08 -10.19 -3.32
N SER A 46 8.28 -9.63 -3.34
CA SER A 46 8.76 -8.68 -2.34
C SER A 46 7.96 -7.37 -2.35
N LEU A 47 7.66 -6.82 -3.54
CA LEU A 47 6.81 -5.63 -3.67
C LEU A 47 5.40 -5.86 -3.11
N ILE A 48 4.78 -6.99 -3.45
CA ILE A 48 3.45 -7.35 -2.96
C ILE A 48 3.45 -7.54 -1.45
N SER A 49 4.48 -8.19 -0.89
CA SER A 49 4.60 -8.36 0.56
C SER A 49 4.61 -7.02 1.29
N VAL A 50 5.44 -6.07 0.82
CA VAL A 50 5.52 -4.73 1.41
C VAL A 50 4.19 -3.98 1.28
N ALA A 51 3.58 -4.03 0.09
CA ALA A 51 2.29 -3.38 -0.17
C ALA A 51 1.15 -3.92 0.70
N ILE A 52 1.14 -5.23 0.98
CA ILE A 52 0.18 -5.86 1.89
C ILE A 52 0.37 -5.32 3.31
N ASP A 53 1.60 -5.20 3.78
CA ASP A 53 1.88 -4.72 5.14
C ASP A 53 1.54 -3.23 5.30
N GLU A 54 1.87 -2.39 4.31
CA GLU A 54 1.40 -0.99 4.27
C GLU A 54 -0.13 -0.91 4.27
N GLY A 55 -0.80 -1.77 3.50
CA GLY A 55 -2.26 -1.83 3.44
C GLY A 55 -2.88 -2.18 4.80
N LYS A 56 -2.30 -3.13 5.53
CA LYS A 56 -2.76 -3.49 6.88
C LYS A 56 -2.61 -2.31 7.84
N GLU A 57 -1.49 -1.59 7.78
CA GLU A 57 -1.24 -0.43 8.62
C GLU A 57 -2.27 0.68 8.37
N LEU A 58 -2.52 1.02 7.10
CA LEU A 58 -3.53 2.02 6.72
C LEU A 58 -4.94 1.67 7.24
N VAL A 59 -5.33 0.39 7.14
CA VAL A 59 -6.61 -0.08 7.64
C VAL A 59 -6.67 -0.01 9.17
N ALA A 60 -5.58 -0.40 9.86
CA ALA A 60 -5.51 -0.36 11.31
C ALA A 60 -5.57 1.08 11.86
N GLU A 61 -4.83 2.01 11.25
CA GLU A 61 -4.88 3.43 11.59
C GLU A 61 -6.27 4.01 11.40
N TYR A 62 -6.92 3.70 10.28
CA TYR A 62 -8.29 4.13 10.05
C TYR A 62 -9.25 3.58 11.11
N ALA A 63 -9.20 2.28 11.40
CA ALA A 63 -10.05 1.66 12.40
C ALA A 63 -9.85 2.30 13.78
N LYS A 64 -8.59 2.54 14.19
CA LYS A 64 -8.25 3.24 15.42
C LYS A 64 -8.83 4.65 15.45
N GLY A 65 -8.66 5.43 14.38
CA GLY A 65 -9.21 6.78 14.26
C GLY A 65 -10.73 6.82 14.38
N GLU A 66 -11.44 5.86 13.78
CA GLU A 66 -12.90 5.77 13.89
C GLU A 66 -13.36 5.40 15.31
N ILE A 67 -12.64 4.51 15.98
CA ILE A 67 -12.88 4.17 17.39
C ILE A 67 -12.70 5.42 18.27
N GLU A 68 -11.58 6.12 18.13
CA GLU A 68 -11.30 7.34 18.91
C GLU A 68 -12.34 8.44 18.69
N LYS A 69 -12.78 8.66 17.46
CA LYS A 69 -13.86 9.62 17.15
C LYS A 69 -15.17 9.24 17.85
N LYS A 70 -15.55 7.96 17.80
CA LYS A 70 -16.76 7.47 18.47
C LYS A 70 -16.69 7.67 19.99
N PHE A 71 -15.56 7.32 20.60
CA PHE A 71 -15.33 7.54 22.03
C PHE A 71 -15.37 9.03 22.40
N LYS A 72 -14.67 9.90 21.68
CA LYS A 72 -14.71 11.36 21.94
C LYS A 72 -16.11 11.94 21.84
N ASN A 73 -16.94 11.45 20.91
CA ASN A 73 -18.33 11.90 20.78
C ASN A 73 -19.23 11.39 21.91
N LEU A 74 -18.94 10.20 22.48
CA LEU A 74 -19.64 9.68 23.66
C LEU A 74 -19.38 10.51 24.92
N PHE A 75 -18.16 11.04 25.10
CA PHE A 75 -17.78 11.87 26.25
C PHE A 75 -18.07 13.37 26.09
N LYS A 76 -18.57 13.80 24.92
CA LYS A 76 -18.99 15.20 24.66
C LYS A 76 -20.48 15.44 24.93
N LYS A 77 -21.20 14.42 25.42
CA LYS A 77 -22.55 14.52 25.99
C LYS A 77 -22.46 14.47 27.50
#